data_AF-A0A840CPN1-F1
#
_entry.id   AF-A0A840CPN1-F1
#
_cell.length_a   1.000
_cell.length_b   1.000
_cell.length_c   1.000
_cell.angle_alpha   90.00
_cell.angle_beta   90.00
_cell.angle_gamma   90.00
#
_symmetry.space_group_name_H-M   'P 1'
#
loop_
_entity.id
_entity.type
_entity.pdbx_description
1 polymer ?
#
loop_
_entity_poly.entity_id
_entity_poly.type
_entity_poly.pdbx_seq_one_letter_code
_entity_poly.pdbx_strand_id
1 'polypeptide(L)'
;MQIIKNNWTYLLGALIGAIGGYMYWRYIGCSTGTCPITSSPTISTLYGVLLGGLFGGIFKRNKKNKNKINNMAGFLSRLLGLEDKADFKVLLENGAILLDVRTKEEYKQGAATNSVNIPLDSLNSNLSKLKKDKPIIAICASGMRSRSAVTLLKNKGFQKVYNGGSWFNFNE
;
A
#
# COMPACT_ATOMS: atom_id res chain seq x y z
N MET A 1 -15.36 -4.65 -24.82
CA MET A 1 -15.35 -3.57 -23.79
C MET A 1 -14.07 -3.52 -22.91
N GLN A 2 -13.10 -4.45 -23.05
CA GLN A 2 -11.82 -4.40 -22.31
C GLN A 2 -10.73 -3.58 -23.03
N ILE A 3 -10.75 -3.55 -24.36
CA ILE A 3 -9.80 -2.79 -25.21
C ILE A 3 -9.87 -1.28 -24.91
N ILE A 4 -11.08 -0.75 -24.73
CA ILE A 4 -11.33 0.66 -24.40
C ILE A 4 -10.74 1.03 -23.02
N LYS A 5 -10.89 0.16 -22.01
CA LYS A 5 -10.39 0.42 -20.65
C LYS A 5 -8.86 0.46 -20.59
N ASN A 6 -8.17 -0.36 -21.39
CA ASN A 6 -6.71 -0.43 -21.37
C ASN A 6 -6.03 0.65 -22.22
N ASN A 7 -6.75 1.22 -23.19
CA ASN A 7 -6.22 2.26 -24.09
C ASN A 7 -6.91 3.62 -23.91
N TRP A 8 -7.68 3.79 -22.82
CA TRP A 8 -8.41 5.03 -22.55
C TRP A 8 -7.50 6.27 -22.50
N THR A 9 -6.26 6.12 -22.02
CA THR A 9 -5.30 7.24 -21.97
C THR A 9 -4.88 7.73 -23.35
N TYR A 10 -4.83 6.84 -24.36
CA TYR A 10 -4.59 7.22 -25.75
C TYR A 10 -5.78 7.98 -26.35
N LEU A 11 -7.00 7.51 -26.05
CA LEU A 11 -8.24 8.16 -26.54
C LEU A 11 -8.43 9.54 -25.91
N LEU A 12 -8.19 9.66 -24.61
CA LEU A 12 -8.21 10.94 -23.89
C LEU A 12 -7.15 11.90 -24.45
N GLY A 13 -5.92 11.42 -24.64
CA GLY A 13 -4.83 12.20 -25.21
C GLY A 13 -5.13 12.67 -26.64
N ALA A 14 -5.67 11.79 -27.49
CA ALA A 14 -6.07 12.12 -28.86
C ALA A 14 -7.19 13.17 -28.90
N LEU A 15 -8.18 13.10 -28.01
CA LEU A 15 -9.26 14.10 -27.89
C LEU A 15 -8.73 15.47 -27.49
N ILE A 16 -7.91 15.52 -26.43
CA ILE A 16 -7.30 16.78 -25.97
C ILE A 16 -6.39 17.36 -27.07
N GLY A 17 -5.63 16.51 -27.74
CA GLY A 17 -4.79 16.89 -28.87
C GLY A 17 -5.58 17.43 -30.06
N ALA A 18 -6.72 16.83 -30.40
CA ALA A 18 -7.61 17.32 -31.47
C ALA A 18 -8.13 18.73 -31.18
N ILE A 19 -8.61 18.94 -29.94
CA ILE A 19 -9.13 20.24 -29.47
C ILE A 19 -8.00 21.27 -29.50
N GLY A 20 -6.82 20.94 -28.97
CA GLY A 20 -5.65 21.81 -28.98
C GLY A 20 -5.19 22.16 -30.40
N GLY A 21 -5.17 21.20 -31.32
CA GLY A 21 -4.81 21.41 -32.73
C GLY A 21 -5.81 22.30 -33.48
N TYR A 22 -7.11 22.14 -33.20
CA TYR A 22 -8.16 23.00 -33.75
C TYR A 22 -8.10 24.43 -33.19
N MET A 23 -7.87 24.57 -31.87
CA MET A 23 -7.66 25.87 -31.24
C MET A 23 -6.42 26.57 -31.78
N TYR A 24 -5.32 25.83 -31.98
CA TYR A 24 -4.11 26.37 -32.59
C TYR A 24 -4.39 26.94 -33.98
N TRP A 25 -5.11 26.20 -34.83
CA TRP A 25 -5.55 26.71 -36.12
C TRP A 25 -6.41 27.96 -35.99
N ARG A 26 -7.36 27.99 -35.05
CA ARG A 26 -8.34 29.08 -34.90
C ARG A 26 -7.75 30.41 -34.39
N TYR A 27 -6.75 30.34 -33.51
CA TYR A 27 -6.16 31.50 -32.84
C TYR A 27 -4.81 31.94 -33.42
N ILE A 28 -4.05 31.02 -34.03
CA ILE A 28 -2.69 31.28 -34.55
C ILE A 28 -2.62 31.12 -36.07
N GLY A 29 -3.42 30.21 -36.65
CA GLY A 29 -3.56 30.11 -38.11
C GLY A 29 -4.35 31.29 -38.68
N CYS A 30 -3.89 31.88 -39.78
CA CYS A 30 -4.63 32.94 -40.48
C CYS A 30 -5.37 32.35 -41.70
N SER A 31 -6.59 32.82 -41.93
CA SER A 31 -7.47 32.27 -42.97
C SER A 31 -7.34 32.97 -44.34
N THR A 32 -6.48 33.98 -44.47
CA THR A 32 -6.53 34.99 -45.56
C THR A 32 -5.27 35.12 -46.42
N GLY A 33 -4.39 34.11 -46.44
CA GLY A 33 -3.52 33.90 -47.61
C GLY A 33 -2.09 34.47 -47.59
N THR A 34 -1.57 34.95 -46.46
CA THR A 34 -0.11 35.27 -46.32
C THR A 34 0.50 34.69 -45.03
N CYS A 35 0.06 33.51 -44.61
CA CYS A 35 0.70 32.82 -43.49
C CYS A 35 2.02 32.16 -43.92
N PRO A 36 3.07 32.19 -43.08
CA PRO A 36 4.27 31.39 -43.29
C PRO A 36 4.03 29.87 -43.24
N ILE A 37 2.85 29.43 -42.76
CA ILE A 37 2.41 28.03 -42.74
C ILE A 37 0.93 27.98 -43.13
N THR A 38 0.62 27.44 -44.32
CA THR A 38 -0.75 27.14 -44.75
C THR A 38 -1.32 26.03 -43.86
N SER A 39 -2.04 26.42 -42.82
CA SER A 39 -2.69 25.46 -41.91
C SER A 39 -4.14 25.29 -42.35
N SER A 40 -4.45 24.15 -42.96
CA SER A 40 -5.84 23.73 -43.07
C SER A 40 -6.30 23.22 -41.69
N PRO A 41 -7.57 23.42 -41.33
CA PRO A 41 -8.10 22.94 -40.05
C PRO A 41 -7.93 21.42 -39.92
N THR A 42 -7.99 20.69 -41.04
CA THR A 42 -7.82 19.23 -41.06
C THR A 42 -6.40 18.80 -40.69
N ILE A 43 -5.37 19.49 -41.20
CA ILE A 43 -3.97 19.14 -40.96
C ILE A 43 -3.59 19.43 -39.50
N SER A 44 -3.94 20.61 -38.98
CA SER A 44 -3.61 20.98 -37.58
C SER A 44 -4.32 20.09 -36.56
N THR A 45 -5.59 19.72 -36.79
CA THR A 45 -6.30 18.77 -35.94
C THR A 45 -5.71 17.36 -36.04
N LEU A 46 -5.30 16.91 -37.24
CA LEU A 46 -4.68 15.59 -37.42
C LEU A 46 -3.33 15.49 -36.67
N TYR A 47 -2.48 16.52 -36.77
CA TYR A 47 -1.24 16.59 -35.99
C TYR A 47 -1.51 16.61 -34.49
N GLY A 48 -2.53 17.34 -34.05
CA GLY A 48 -2.98 17.36 -32.66
C GLY A 48 -3.41 15.97 -32.16
N VAL A 49 -4.22 15.25 -32.93
CA VAL A 49 -4.64 13.87 -32.61
C VAL A 49 -3.45 12.93 -32.51
N LEU A 50 -2.51 12.99 -33.47
CA LEU A 50 -1.34 12.12 -33.51
C LEU A 50 -0.43 12.37 -32.30
N LEU A 51 -0.09 13.63 -32.04
CA LEU A 51 0.74 14.01 -30.90
C LEU A 51 0.05 13.66 -29.57
N GLY A 52 -1.21 14.04 -29.42
CA GLY A 52 -1.99 13.74 -28.21
C GLY A 52 -2.13 12.25 -27.94
N GLY A 53 -2.36 11.44 -28.97
CA GLY A 53 -2.42 9.99 -28.87
C GLY A 53 -1.10 9.36 -28.41
N LEU A 54 0.04 9.81 -28.97
CA LEU A 54 1.37 9.35 -28.58
C LEU A 54 1.69 9.71 -27.12
N PHE A 55 1.44 10.96 -26.72
CA PHE A 55 1.65 11.42 -25.33
C PHE A 55 0.75 10.69 -24.32
N GLY A 56 -0.49 10.37 -24.70
CA GLY A 56 -1.40 9.55 -23.87
C GLY A 56 -0.87 8.14 -23.58
N GLY A 57 0.05 7.63 -24.40
CA GLY A 57 0.72 6.34 -24.19
C GLY A 57 1.76 6.34 -23.07
N ILE A 58 2.40 7.48 -22.80
CA ILE A 58 3.41 7.62 -21.75
C ILE A 58 2.79 7.39 -20.36
N PHE A 59 1.53 7.79 -20.18
CA PHE A 59 0.79 7.63 -18.93
C PHE A 59 0.10 6.26 -18.75
N LYS A 60 0.33 5.30 -19.66
CA LYS A 60 -0.26 3.96 -19.55
C LYS A 60 0.36 3.19 -18.37
N ARG A 61 -0.19 3.42 -17.17
CA ARG A 61 0.24 2.74 -15.94
C ARG A 61 -0.19 1.27 -16.02
N ASN A 62 0.78 0.39 -16.24
CA ASN A 62 0.54 -1.04 -16.40
C ASN A 62 0.26 -1.73 -15.05
N LYS A 63 -0.96 -2.24 -14.86
CA LYS A 63 -1.41 -2.95 -13.65
C LYS A 63 -0.54 -4.18 -13.31
N LYS A 64 0.09 -4.82 -14.31
CA LYS A 64 0.97 -5.98 -14.13
C LYS A 64 2.27 -5.66 -13.38
N ASN A 65 2.73 -4.41 -13.44
CA ASN A 65 3.99 -3.98 -12.80
C ASN A 65 3.83 -3.83 -11.27
N LYS A 66 2.61 -3.56 -10.79
CA LYS A 66 2.31 -3.43 -9.36
C LYS A 66 2.58 -4.73 -8.60
N ASN A 67 2.19 -5.88 -9.16
CA ASN A 67 2.43 -7.19 -8.53
C ASN A 67 3.92 -7.57 -8.47
N LYS A 68 4.70 -7.25 -9.51
CA LYS A 68 6.14 -7.54 -9.55
C LYS A 68 6.90 -6.67 -8.54
N ILE A 69 6.53 -5.40 -8.42
CA ILE A 69 7.08 -4.47 -7.42
C ILE A 69 6.70 -4.92 -6.01
N ASN A 70 5.45 -5.34 -5.76
CA ASN A 70 5.03 -5.84 -4.46
C ASN A 70 5.80 -7.12 -4.06
N ASN A 71 6.07 -8.02 -5.01
CA ASN A 71 6.84 -9.24 -4.74
C ASN A 71 8.32 -8.95 -4.49
N MET A 72 8.92 -8.00 -5.24
CA MET A 72 10.30 -7.57 -5.03
C MET A 72 10.47 -6.80 -3.71
N ALA A 73 9.52 -5.92 -3.39
CA ALA A 73 9.48 -5.20 -2.13
C ALA A 73 9.32 -6.16 -0.95
N GLY A 74 8.40 -7.14 -1.02
CA GLY A 74 8.23 -8.15 0.02
C GLY A 74 9.47 -9.06 0.19
N PHE A 75 10.15 -9.40 -0.90
CA PHE A 75 11.43 -10.12 -0.84
C PHE A 75 12.52 -9.27 -0.18
N LEU A 76 12.62 -8.00 -0.54
CA LEU A 76 13.60 -7.05 0.01
C LEU A 76 13.32 -6.74 1.48
N SER A 77 12.05 -6.57 1.89
CA SER A 77 11.64 -6.41 3.29
C SER A 77 12.06 -7.62 4.14
N ARG A 78 11.81 -8.84 3.64
CA ARG A 78 12.25 -10.09 4.28
C ARG A 78 13.77 -10.20 4.40
N LEU A 79 14.50 -9.79 3.35
CA LEU A 79 15.96 -9.81 3.32
C LEU A 79 16.57 -8.75 4.25
N LEU A 80 15.95 -7.58 4.34
CA LEU A 80 16.38 -6.46 5.19
C LEU A 80 15.85 -6.57 6.63
N GLY A 81 15.10 -7.62 6.97
CA GLY A 81 14.53 -7.80 8.31
C GLY A 81 13.52 -6.72 8.73
N LEU A 82 13.02 -5.96 7.75
CA LEU A 82 11.91 -5.03 7.93
C LEU A 82 10.65 -5.90 7.94
N GLU A 83 10.15 -6.25 9.13
CA GLU A 83 8.86 -6.91 9.26
C GLU A 83 7.83 -6.06 8.49
N ASP A 84 7.34 -6.61 7.37
CA ASP A 84 6.15 -6.08 6.70
C ASP A 84 5.11 -5.89 7.80
N LYS A 85 4.70 -4.65 8.03
CA LYS A 85 3.64 -4.31 8.98
C LYS A 85 2.41 -5.10 8.54
N ALA A 86 2.22 -6.28 9.13
CA ALA A 86 0.98 -7.01 8.97
C ALA A 86 -0.13 -6.07 9.40
N ASP A 87 -1.21 -5.97 8.63
CA ASP A 87 -2.37 -5.18 9.02
C ASP A 87 -2.93 -5.79 10.31
N PHE A 88 -2.49 -5.26 11.46
CA PHE A 88 -2.84 -5.80 12.76
C PHE A 88 -4.34 -5.74 12.98
N LYS A 89 -5.02 -4.73 12.42
CA LYS A 89 -6.47 -4.62 12.40
C LYS A 89 -7.14 -5.84 11.75
N VAL A 90 -6.68 -6.23 10.57
CA VAL A 90 -7.20 -7.41 9.85
C VAL A 90 -6.92 -8.70 10.64
N LEU A 91 -5.74 -8.82 11.26
CA LEU A 91 -5.44 -9.98 12.10
C LEU A 91 -6.35 -10.07 13.33
N LEU A 92 -6.61 -8.95 14.00
CA LEU A 92 -7.50 -8.88 15.15
C LEU A 92 -8.96 -9.20 14.76
N GLU A 93 -9.45 -8.67 13.63
CA GLU A 93 -10.77 -8.99 13.08
C GLU A 93 -10.92 -10.49 12.76
N ASN A 94 -9.84 -11.14 12.31
CA ASN A 94 -9.79 -12.58 12.07
C ASN A 94 -9.53 -13.42 13.35
N GLY A 95 -9.61 -12.80 14.53
CA GLY A 95 -9.54 -13.48 15.82
C GLY A 95 -8.12 -13.76 16.32
N ALA A 96 -7.14 -12.95 15.92
CA ALA A 96 -5.81 -12.96 16.52
C ALA A 96 -5.86 -12.60 18.02
N ILE A 97 -4.90 -13.13 18.77
CA ILE A 97 -4.74 -12.85 20.20
C ILE A 97 -3.82 -11.64 20.35
N LEU A 98 -4.32 -10.56 20.95
CA LEU A 98 -3.50 -9.43 21.35
C LEU A 98 -2.91 -9.71 22.74
N LEU A 99 -1.59 -9.92 22.80
CA LEU A 99 -0.87 -10.33 24.00
C LEU A 99 -0.08 -9.15 24.58
N ASP A 100 -0.51 -8.63 25.73
CA ASP A 100 0.22 -7.60 26.46
C ASP A 100 1.23 -8.24 27.43
N VAL A 101 2.52 -8.01 27.18
CA VAL A 101 3.61 -8.59 27.97
C VAL A 101 4.18 -7.66 29.04
N ARG A 102 3.48 -6.54 29.32
CA ARG A 102 3.81 -5.64 30.43
C ARG A 102 3.49 -6.25 31.78
N THR A 103 3.96 -5.62 32.86
CA THR A 103 3.61 -6.04 34.21
C THR A 103 2.11 -5.84 34.47
N LYS A 104 1.59 -6.51 35.50
CA LYS A 104 0.16 -6.42 35.86
C LYS A 104 -0.19 -4.99 36.30
N GLU A 105 0.76 -4.30 36.91
CA GLU A 105 0.62 -2.93 37.41
C GLU A 105 0.49 -1.95 36.24
N GLU A 106 1.35 -2.07 35.22
CA GLU A 106 1.27 -1.27 34.00
C GLU A 106 -0.05 -1.52 33.25
N TYR A 107 -0.50 -2.78 33.20
CA TYR A 107 -1.75 -3.15 32.55
C TYR A 107 -2.98 -2.56 33.25
N LYS A 108 -2.97 -2.50 34.59
CA LYS A 108 -4.05 -1.88 35.38
C LYS A 108 -4.16 -0.36 35.19
N GLN A 109 -3.05 0.31 34.85
CA GLN A 109 -3.04 1.75 34.59
C GLN A 109 -3.65 2.10 33.22
N GLY A 110 -3.79 1.11 32.35
CA GLY A 110 -4.37 1.24 31.02
C GLY A 110 -3.94 0.08 30.13
N ALA A 111 -4.88 -0.42 29.33
CA ALA A 111 -4.68 -1.58 28.48
C ALA A 111 -5.37 -1.41 27.13
N ALA A 112 -4.84 -2.08 26.11
CA ALA A 112 -5.48 -2.15 24.80
C ALA A 112 -6.75 -3.02 24.87
N THR A 113 -7.78 -2.63 24.11
CA THR A 113 -9.07 -3.32 24.07
C THR A 113 -8.89 -4.79 23.66
N ASN A 114 -9.56 -5.71 24.35
CA ASN A 114 -9.50 -7.16 24.13
C ASN A 114 -8.09 -7.78 24.21
N SER A 115 -7.14 -7.11 24.87
CA SER A 115 -5.82 -7.69 25.11
C SER A 115 -5.81 -8.66 26.30
N VAL A 116 -4.89 -9.63 26.25
CA VAL A 116 -4.64 -10.60 27.32
C VAL A 116 -3.29 -10.27 27.93
N ASN A 117 -3.26 -9.98 29.24
CA ASN A 117 -2.01 -9.70 29.93
C ASN A 117 -1.32 -10.98 30.41
N ILE A 118 -0.11 -11.22 29.91
CA ILE A 118 0.81 -12.23 30.45
C ILE A 118 2.20 -11.59 30.49
N PRO A 119 2.66 -11.11 31.66
CA PRO A 119 3.96 -10.47 31.80
C PRO A 119 5.09 -11.33 31.24
N LEU A 120 6.05 -10.69 30.56
CA LEU A 120 7.18 -11.37 29.88
C LEU A 120 7.88 -12.40 30.79
N ASP A 121 8.12 -12.04 32.04
CA ASP A 121 8.81 -12.91 33.02
C ASP A 121 8.04 -14.20 33.33
N SER A 122 6.71 -14.13 33.25
CA SER A 122 5.82 -15.27 33.49
C SER A 122 5.36 -15.98 32.21
N LEU A 123 5.74 -15.47 31.03
CA LEU A 123 5.24 -15.94 29.74
C LEU A 123 5.61 -17.39 29.48
N ASN A 124 6.86 -17.78 29.78
CA ASN A 124 7.35 -19.15 29.59
C ASN A 124 6.57 -20.19 30.41
N SER A 125 6.10 -19.82 31.61
CA SER A 125 5.33 -20.67 32.51
C SER A 125 3.84 -20.72 32.14
N ASN A 126 3.35 -19.75 31.36
CA ASN A 126 1.94 -19.58 31.02
C ASN A 126 1.63 -19.87 29.54
N LEU A 127 2.54 -20.54 28.84
CA LEU A 127 2.38 -20.88 27.41
C LEU A 127 1.11 -21.72 27.13
N SER A 128 0.65 -22.51 28.10
CA SER A 128 -0.57 -23.31 28.01
C SER A 128 -1.85 -22.50 27.87
N LYS A 129 -1.84 -21.22 28.27
CA LYS A 129 -2.98 -20.30 28.10
C LYS A 129 -3.10 -19.77 26.67
N LEU A 130 -2.04 -19.90 25.87
CA LEU A 130 -1.99 -19.40 24.50
C LEU A 130 -2.26 -20.55 23.52
N LYS A 131 -3.14 -20.30 22.56
CA LYS A 131 -3.44 -21.27 21.51
C LYS A 131 -2.45 -21.12 20.35
N LYS A 132 -1.83 -22.22 19.93
CA LYS A 132 -0.78 -22.23 18.88
C LYS A 132 -1.32 -22.06 17.45
N ASP A 133 -2.60 -22.34 17.25
CA ASP A 133 -3.33 -22.27 15.98
C ASP A 133 -3.69 -20.83 15.58
N LYS A 134 -3.85 -19.95 16.58
CA LYS A 134 -4.22 -18.54 16.38
C LYS A 134 -2.98 -17.65 16.22
N PRO A 135 -3.05 -16.60 15.36
CA PRO A 135 -2.03 -15.58 15.30
C PRO A 135 -1.93 -14.83 16.64
N ILE A 136 -0.72 -14.52 17.08
CA ILE A 136 -0.45 -13.77 18.30
C ILE A 136 0.27 -12.47 17.93
N ILE A 137 -0.24 -11.36 18.44
CA ILE A 137 0.38 -10.03 18.31
C ILE A 137 0.85 -9.62 19.70
N ALA A 138 2.16 -9.59 19.92
CA ALA A 138 2.71 -9.20 21.21
C ALA A 138 2.94 -7.68 21.28
N ILE A 139 2.49 -7.04 22.36
CA ILE A 139 2.62 -5.60 22.61
C ILE A 139 3.25 -5.35 23.98
N CYS A 140 3.96 -4.23 24.13
CA CYS A 140 4.44 -3.75 25.42
C CYS A 140 4.44 -2.22 25.50
N ALA A 141 5.21 -1.61 26.40
CA ALA A 141 5.30 -0.14 26.51
C ALA A 141 6.03 0.49 25.30
N SER A 142 7.22 0.01 24.96
CA SER A 142 8.11 0.61 23.94
C SER A 142 8.40 -0.28 22.73
N GLY A 143 7.97 -1.54 22.74
CA GLY A 143 8.24 -2.54 21.72
C GLY A 143 9.43 -3.47 21.97
N MET A 144 10.29 -3.21 22.97
CA MET A 144 11.45 -4.08 23.26
C MET A 144 11.02 -5.41 23.89
N ARG A 145 10.20 -5.37 24.94
CA ARG A 145 9.71 -6.58 25.63
C ARG A 145 8.86 -7.47 24.73
N SER A 146 8.05 -6.88 23.84
CA SER A 146 7.25 -7.63 22.87
C SER A 146 8.14 -8.33 21.84
N ARG A 147 9.26 -7.75 21.43
CA ARG A 147 10.23 -8.41 20.55
C ARG A 147 10.87 -9.63 21.23
N SER A 148 11.24 -9.52 22.50
CA SER A 148 11.70 -10.67 23.30
C SER A 148 10.63 -11.75 23.44
N ALA A 149 9.37 -11.36 23.66
CA ALA A 149 8.25 -12.28 23.72
C ALA A 149 8.02 -13.03 22.40
N VAL A 150 8.11 -12.33 21.26
CA VAL A 150 7.97 -12.92 19.93
C VAL A 150 9.04 -13.98 19.70
N THR A 151 10.30 -13.68 20.01
CA THR A 151 11.40 -14.65 19.90
C THR A 151 11.15 -15.86 20.79
N LEU A 152 10.74 -15.64 22.04
CA LEU A 152 10.43 -16.71 22.99
C LEU A 152 9.30 -17.61 22.47
N LEU A 153 8.20 -17.03 21.98
CA LEU A 153 7.05 -17.77 21.47
C LEU A 153 7.41 -18.55 20.19
N LYS A 154 8.15 -17.94 19.26
CA LYS A 154 8.65 -18.64 18.06
C LYS A 154 9.51 -19.85 18.44
N ASN A 155 10.41 -19.71 19.41
CA ASN A 155 11.24 -20.81 19.91
C ASN A 155 10.43 -21.93 20.58
N LYS A 156 9.22 -21.64 21.06
CA LYS A 156 8.29 -22.62 21.66
C LYS A 156 7.32 -23.23 20.64
N GLY A 157 7.52 -22.96 19.36
CA GLY A 157 6.77 -23.54 18.24
C GLY A 157 5.50 -22.79 17.87
N PHE A 158 5.33 -21.54 18.31
CA PHE A 158 4.26 -20.68 17.80
C PHE A 158 4.67 -20.15 16.43
N GLN A 159 3.90 -20.48 15.39
CA GLN A 159 4.28 -20.17 14.00
C GLN A 159 3.93 -18.73 13.61
N LYS A 160 2.77 -18.23 14.05
CA LYS A 160 2.22 -16.93 13.65
C LYS A 160 2.32 -15.94 14.82
N VAL A 161 3.51 -15.39 15.04
CA VAL A 161 3.75 -14.42 16.12
C VAL A 161 4.38 -13.16 15.56
N TYR A 162 3.79 -12.01 15.86
CA TYR A 162 4.15 -10.71 15.33
C TYR A 162 4.45 -9.72 16.46
N ASN A 163 5.41 -8.83 16.22
CA ASN A 163 5.69 -7.73 17.13
C ASN A 163 4.75 -6.54 16.85
N GLY A 164 3.78 -6.30 17.72
CA GLY A 164 2.86 -5.16 17.64
C GLY A 164 3.47 -3.84 18.15
N GLY A 165 4.61 -3.89 18.84
CA GLY A 165 5.28 -2.70 19.36
C GLY A 165 4.60 -2.15 20.63
N SER A 166 4.27 -0.86 20.62
CA SER A 166 3.66 -0.21 21.78
C SER A 166 2.14 -0.44 21.86
N TRP A 167 1.64 -0.70 23.06
CA TRP A 167 0.20 -0.86 23.34
C TRP A 167 -0.61 0.41 23.02
N PHE A 168 0.01 1.60 23.06
CA PHE A 168 -0.66 2.87 22.72
C PHE A 168 -1.21 2.88 21.29
N ASN A 169 -0.64 2.08 20.38
CA ASN A 169 -1.12 1.97 19.00
C ASN A 169 -2.42 1.16 18.87
N PHE A 170 -2.90 0.57 19.96
CA PHE A 170 -4.07 -0.33 20.00
C PHE A 170 -5.17 0.17 20.96
N ASN A 171 -5.03 1.41 21.43
CA ASN A 171 -6.08 2.11 22.17
C ASN A 171 -6.99 2.83 21.17
N GLU A 172 -7.82 2.05 20.45
CA GLU A 172 -9.00 2.55 19.72
C GLU A 172 -10.27 2.26 20.52
#